data_AF-A0A418ZZQ6-F1
#
_entry.id   AF-A0A418ZZQ6-F1
#
_cell.length_a   1.000
_cell.length_b   1.000
_cell.length_c   1.000
_cell.angle_alpha   90.00
_cell.angle_beta   90.00
_cell.angle_gamma   90.00
#
_symmetry.space_group_name_H-M   'P 1'
#
loop_
_entity.id
_entity.type
_entity.pdbx_description
1 polymer ?
#
loop_
_entity_poly.entity_id
_entity_poly.type
_entity_poly.pdbx_seq_one_letter_code
_entity_poly.pdbx_strand_id
1 'polypeptide(L)'
;MIRMRDLRTGFTYRSAWIGYAKGRGLAIANAPILHSARIGKDQVYKDPFKGPRHGFSAKYEQFLEALRLSEHVLIRQGGRDEAGELSGTGELIAIYEILSHEIETEGGVTICLGRRISG
;
A
#
# COMPACT_ATOMS: atom_id res chain seq x y z
N MET A 1 -16.05 7.24 -11.62
CA MET A 1 -15.53 7.59 -10.28
C MET A 1 -15.24 6.28 -9.56
N ILE A 2 -13.97 6.02 -9.20
CA ILE A 2 -13.60 4.86 -8.37
C ILE A 2 -14.10 5.17 -6.96
N ARG A 3 -14.95 4.31 -6.39
CA ARG A 3 -15.45 4.48 -5.02
C ARG A 3 -14.65 3.58 -4.09
N MET A 4 -14.04 4.17 -3.06
CA MET A 4 -13.49 3.47 -1.90
C MET A 4 -14.39 3.75 -0.68
N ARG A 5 -14.83 2.72 0.06
CA ARG A 5 -15.22 2.88 1.47
C ARG A 5 -13.99 2.57 2.31
N ASP A 6 -13.91 3.26 3.44
CA ASP A 6 -13.01 3.03 4.58
C ASP A 6 -11.81 3.99 4.71
N LEU A 7 -12.11 5.30 4.70
CA LEU A 7 -11.17 6.38 5.03
C LEU A 7 -11.61 7.26 6.21
N ARG A 8 -12.58 6.82 7.03
CA ARG A 8 -13.13 7.64 8.13
C ARG A 8 -12.21 7.84 9.35
N THR A 9 -10.94 7.44 9.27
CA THR A 9 -10.01 7.62 10.38
C THR A 9 -8.83 8.44 9.91
N GLY A 10 -8.70 9.63 10.50
CA GLY A 10 -7.55 10.51 10.34
C GLY A 10 -6.21 9.80 10.50
N PHE A 11 -5.22 10.40 9.87
CA PHE A 11 -3.89 9.84 9.66
C PHE A 11 -3.18 9.54 10.98
N THR A 12 -3.04 8.26 11.28
CA THR A 12 -1.88 7.65 11.92
C THR A 12 -1.57 6.41 11.08
N TYR A 13 -0.35 5.89 11.14
CA TYR A 13 0.20 4.70 10.45
C TYR A 13 -0.61 3.37 10.61
N ARG A 14 -1.92 3.40 10.91
CA ARG A 14 -2.69 2.32 11.56
C ARG A 14 -4.07 1.99 10.96
N SER A 15 -4.59 2.71 9.97
CA SER A 15 -6.01 2.59 9.65
C SER A 15 -6.38 1.51 8.63
N ALA A 16 -5.76 1.44 7.44
CA ALA A 16 -6.06 0.38 6.46
C ALA A 16 -4.84 -0.01 5.63
N TRP A 17 -4.48 -1.30 5.69
CA TRP A 17 -3.38 -1.89 4.91
C TRP A 17 -3.83 -2.62 3.65
N ILE A 18 -5.13 -2.90 3.56
CA ILE A 18 -5.78 -3.50 2.40
C ILE A 18 -6.97 -2.64 2.01
N GLY A 19 -7.37 -2.69 0.75
CA GLY A 19 -8.50 -1.92 0.25
C GLY A 19 -9.14 -2.54 -0.97
N TYR A 20 -10.07 -1.80 -1.56
CA TYR A 20 -10.77 -2.23 -2.75
C TYR A 20 -10.95 -1.04 -3.71
N ALA A 21 -11.02 -1.34 -5.00
CA ALA A 21 -11.31 -0.38 -6.05
C ALA A 21 -12.33 -0.98 -7.02
N LYS A 22 -13.47 -0.29 -7.17
CA LYS A 22 -14.56 -0.71 -8.06
C LYS A 22 -14.94 0.44 -9.01
N GLY A 23 -15.18 0.09 -10.28
CA GLY A 23 -15.64 1.00 -11.33
C GLY A 23 -14.72 1.04 -12.54
N ARG A 24 -15.21 1.56 -13.68
CA ARG A 24 -14.47 1.57 -14.98
C ARG A 24 -13.96 0.18 -15.41
N GLY A 25 -14.78 -0.86 -15.21
CA GLY A 25 -14.39 -2.26 -15.48
C GLY A 25 -13.50 -2.91 -14.41
N LEU A 26 -13.06 -2.16 -13.39
CA LEU A 26 -12.28 -2.69 -12.28
C LEU A 26 -13.18 -3.26 -11.17
N ALA A 27 -12.76 -4.41 -10.63
CA ALA A 27 -13.34 -5.08 -9.48
C ALA A 27 -12.22 -5.68 -8.62
N ILE A 28 -11.44 -4.82 -7.98
CA ILE A 28 -10.30 -5.19 -7.13
C ILE A 28 -10.76 -5.15 -5.68
N ALA A 29 -10.51 -6.21 -4.92
CA ALA A 29 -10.83 -6.32 -3.50
C ALA A 29 -9.65 -6.89 -2.73
N ASN A 30 -9.53 -6.54 -1.44
CA ASN A 30 -8.47 -6.97 -0.54
C ASN A 30 -7.05 -6.74 -1.09
N ALA A 31 -6.85 -5.71 -1.91
CA ALA A 31 -5.55 -5.39 -2.48
C ALA A 31 -4.69 -4.62 -1.47
N PRO A 32 -3.38 -4.88 -1.42
CA PRO A 32 -2.44 -4.14 -0.59
C PRO A 32 -2.47 -2.64 -0.91
N ILE A 33 -2.46 -1.82 0.14
CA ILE A 33 -2.37 -0.36 0.03
C ILE A 33 -0.93 0.07 0.27
N LEU A 34 -0.36 0.80 -0.68
CA LEU A 34 0.99 1.35 -0.61
C LEU A 34 0.97 2.87 -0.50
N HIS A 35 2.02 3.42 0.09
CA HIS A 35 2.20 4.85 0.26
C HIS A 35 3.14 5.42 -0.79
N SER A 36 2.70 6.41 -1.58
CA SER A 36 3.49 6.92 -2.72
C SER A 36 4.84 7.49 -2.31
N ALA A 37 4.96 8.04 -1.10
CA ALA A 37 6.23 8.56 -0.58
C ALA A 37 7.36 7.52 -0.44
N ARG A 38 7.01 6.23 -0.48
CA ARG A 38 7.96 5.11 -0.37
C ARG A 38 8.27 4.45 -1.72
N ILE A 39 7.70 4.96 -2.81
CA ILE A 39 7.92 4.45 -4.16
C ILE A 39 9.10 5.22 -4.76
N GLY A 40 10.16 4.50 -5.10
CA GLY A 40 11.32 5.06 -5.78
C GLY A 40 11.03 5.42 -7.24
N LYS A 41 11.96 6.14 -7.86
CA LYS A 41 11.90 6.51 -9.30
C LYS A 41 11.91 5.29 -10.22
N ASP A 42 12.44 4.18 -9.74
CA ASP A 42 12.48 2.86 -10.35
C ASP A 42 11.17 2.08 -10.22
N GLN A 43 10.11 2.69 -9.68
CA GLN A 43 8.84 2.03 -9.36
C GLN A 43 8.98 0.88 -8.36
N VAL A 44 10.00 0.95 -7.49
CA VAL A 44 10.17 0.01 -6.40
C VAL A 44 9.66 0.64 -5.11
N TYR A 45 8.67 -0.01 -4.51
CA TYR A 45 8.23 0.31 -3.15
C TYR A 45 9.11 -0.40 -2.14
N LYS A 46 9.55 0.32 -1.09
CA LYS A 46 10.31 -0.26 0.02
C LYS A 46 9.68 0.13 1.36
N ASP A 47 9.33 -0.88 2.14
CA ASP A 47 9.01 -0.71 3.56
C ASP A 47 10.06 -1.44 4.41
N PRO A 48 10.97 -0.71 5.07
CA PRO A 48 12.00 -1.28 5.94
C PRO A 48 11.43 -1.68 7.30
N PHE A 49 10.11 -1.88 7.42
CA PHE A 49 9.48 -2.27 8.66
C PHE A 49 10.13 -3.55 9.21
N LYS A 50 10.94 -3.39 10.25
CA LYS A 50 11.74 -4.44 10.91
C LYS A 50 11.48 -4.37 12.42
N GLY A 51 10.32 -4.83 12.88
CA GLY A 51 9.89 -4.58 14.25
C GLY A 51 9.14 -5.74 14.92
N PRO A 52 9.64 -6.28 16.05
CA PRO A 52 8.88 -7.14 16.96
C PRO A 52 8.14 -6.34 18.05
N ARG A 53 7.75 -5.08 17.78
CA ARG A 53 7.25 -4.15 18.80
C ARG A 53 5.75 -4.35 19.05
N HIS A 54 5.45 -5.24 20.01
CA HIS A 54 4.13 -5.43 20.63
C HIS A 54 2.97 -5.68 19.66
N GLY A 55 2.86 -6.95 19.26
CA GLY A 55 1.73 -7.43 18.47
C GLY A 55 1.94 -7.13 17.00
N PHE A 56 2.18 -8.19 16.22
CA PHE A 56 1.66 -8.20 14.86
C PHE A 56 0.25 -7.62 14.91
N SER A 57 0.04 -6.43 14.34
CA SER A 57 -1.35 -6.02 14.13
C SER A 57 -1.86 -7.01 13.10
N ALA A 58 -2.95 -7.72 13.37
CA ALA A 58 -3.58 -8.62 12.40
C ALA A 58 -3.77 -7.93 11.02
N LYS A 59 -3.83 -6.60 11.00
CA LYS A 59 -3.86 -5.79 9.77
C LYS A 59 -2.58 -5.84 8.92
N TYR A 60 -1.40 -5.94 9.53
CA TYR A 60 -0.15 -6.12 8.77
C TYR A 60 0.01 -7.56 8.28
N GLU A 61 -0.47 -8.54 9.02
CA GLU A 61 -0.56 -9.91 8.49
C GLU A 61 -1.51 -9.98 7.29
N GLN A 62 -2.67 -9.32 7.38
CA GLN A 62 -3.60 -9.15 6.26
C GLN A 62 -2.94 -8.45 5.06
N PHE A 63 -2.04 -7.49 5.29
CA PHE A 63 -1.26 -6.87 4.21
C PHE A 63 -0.35 -7.88 3.51
N LEU A 64 0.43 -8.64 4.28
CA LEU A 64 1.34 -9.63 3.74
C LEU A 64 0.59 -10.76 3.02
N GLU A 65 -0.55 -11.19 3.55
CA GLU A 65 -1.44 -12.14 2.89
C GLU A 65 -2.01 -11.57 1.59
N ALA A 66 -2.55 -10.35 1.63
CA ALA A 66 -3.03 -9.67 0.44
C ALA A 66 -1.96 -9.52 -0.63
N LEU A 67 -0.71 -9.21 -0.25
CA LEU A 67 0.40 -9.09 -1.17
C LEU A 67 0.72 -10.42 -1.88
N ARG A 68 0.58 -11.55 -1.18
CA ARG A 68 0.77 -12.88 -1.78
C ARG A 68 -0.33 -13.27 -2.75
N LEU A 69 -1.54 -12.75 -2.57
CA LEU A 69 -2.74 -13.14 -3.32
C LEU A 69 -3.14 -12.14 -4.40
N SER A 70 -2.66 -10.90 -4.33
CA SER A 70 -3.08 -9.83 -5.22
C SER A 70 -2.16 -9.68 -6.42
N GLU A 71 -2.76 -9.38 -7.56
CA GLU A 71 -2.04 -8.93 -8.77
C GLU A 71 -1.85 -7.40 -8.80
N HIS A 72 -2.48 -6.69 -7.85
CA HIS A 72 -2.62 -5.24 -7.86
C HIS A 72 -2.30 -4.61 -6.51
N VAL A 73 -1.81 -3.38 -6.55
CA VAL A 73 -1.68 -2.49 -5.38
C VAL A 73 -2.48 -1.22 -5.56
N LEU A 74 -2.98 -0.69 -4.45
CA LEU A 74 -3.66 0.59 -4.37
C LEU A 74 -2.70 1.64 -3.81
N ILE A 75 -2.44 2.72 -4.56
CA ILE A 75 -1.47 3.75 -4.14
C ILE A 75 -2.20 4.92 -3.53
N ARG A 76 -1.91 5.20 -2.27
CA ARG A 76 -2.36 6.41 -1.59
C ARG A 76 -1.33 7.52 -1.68
N GLN A 77 -1.83 8.75 -1.77
CA GLN A 77 -1.03 9.95 -1.75
C GLN A 77 -0.30 10.08 -0.42
N GLY A 78 1.01 10.23 -0.54
CA GLY A 78 1.94 10.46 0.53
C GLY A 78 3.03 11.45 0.13
N GLY A 79 3.54 12.16 1.12
CA GLY A 79 4.74 12.99 1.06
C GLY A 79 5.79 12.52 2.06
N ARG A 80 7.02 13.00 1.84
CA ARG A 80 8.12 12.90 2.80
C ARG A 80 8.69 14.30 2.96
N ASP A 81 8.81 14.76 4.20
CA ASP A 81 9.40 16.07 4.48
C ASP A 81 10.94 15.99 4.55
N GLU A 82 11.58 17.13 4.81
CA GLU A 82 13.05 17.24 4.90
C GLU A 82 13.63 16.45 6.08
N ALA A 83 12.87 16.26 7.16
CA ALA A 83 13.25 15.43 8.31
C ALA A 83 13.07 13.94 8.02
N GLY A 84 12.43 13.60 6.90
CA GLY A 84 12.16 12.23 6.51
C GLY A 84 10.88 11.65 7.10
N GLU A 85 10.06 12.47 7.76
CA GLU A 85 8.74 12.08 8.26
C GLU A 85 7.76 11.92 7.10
N LEU A 86 6.89 10.92 7.22
CA LEU A 86 5.91 10.59 6.20
C LEU A 86 4.57 11.23 6.54
N SER A 87 4.01 11.95 5.57
CA SER A 87 2.68 12.55 5.64
C SER A 87 1.80 12.00 4.52
N GLY A 88 0.48 12.03 4.67
CA GLY A 88 -0.42 11.53 3.63
C GLY A 88 -1.84 12.02 3.83
N THR A 89 -2.57 12.15 2.72
CA THR A 89 -3.96 12.63 2.72
C THR A 89 -4.98 11.50 2.78
N GLY A 90 -4.52 10.26 2.55
CA GLY A 90 -5.38 9.09 2.41
C GLY A 90 -6.04 8.94 1.04
N GLU A 91 -5.87 9.92 0.14
CA GLU A 91 -6.42 9.89 -1.22
C GLU A 91 -5.81 8.75 -2.05
N LEU A 92 -6.64 7.97 -2.75
CA LEU A 92 -6.15 7.01 -3.76
C LEU A 92 -5.82 7.76 -5.04
N ILE A 93 -4.55 7.69 -5.44
CA ILE A 93 -4.05 8.39 -6.62
C ILE A 93 -3.72 7.46 -7.78
N ALA A 94 -3.49 6.17 -7.51
CA ALA A 94 -3.19 5.23 -8.56
C ALA A 94 -3.48 3.77 -8.17
N ILE A 95 -3.57 2.93 -9.20
CA ILE A 95 -3.59 1.47 -9.09
C ILE A 95 -2.50 0.94 -10.02
N TYR A 96 -1.65 0.05 -9.52
CA TYR A 96 -0.58 -0.58 -10.28
C TYR A 96 -0.67 -2.10 -10.22
N GLU A 97 -0.14 -2.75 -11.25
CA GLU A 97 0.19 -4.17 -11.23
C GLU A 97 1.38 -4.43 -10.28
N ILE A 98 1.39 -5.61 -9.66
CA ILE A 98 2.56 -6.15 -8.96
C ILE A 98 3.33 -7.03 -9.94
N LEU A 99 4.57 -6.67 -10.26
CA LEU A 99 5.45 -7.51 -11.08
C LEU A 99 6.14 -8.59 -10.23
N SER A 100 6.60 -8.19 -9.06
CA SER A 100 7.21 -9.08 -8.08
C SER A 100 7.16 -8.46 -6.69
N HIS A 101 7.30 -9.29 -5.67
CA HIS A 101 7.47 -8.85 -4.30
C HIS A 101 8.43 -9.77 -3.54
N GLU A 102 9.08 -9.20 -2.54
CA GLU A 102 9.89 -9.91 -1.56
C GLU A 102 9.42 -9.52 -0.17
N ILE A 103 9.25 -10.52 0.70
CA ILE A 103 8.91 -10.35 2.11
C ILE A 103 10.09 -10.92 2.91
N GLU A 104 10.83 -10.05 3.57
CA GLU A 104 11.93 -10.43 4.46
C GLU A 104 11.37 -11.15 5.71
N THR A 105 12.19 -12.01 6.33
CA THR A 105 11.82 -12.74 7.56
C THR A 105 11.37 -11.81 8.70
N GLU A 106 11.92 -10.60 8.75
CA GLU A 106 11.59 -9.58 9.75
C GLU A 106 10.34 -8.76 9.42
N GLY A 107 9.67 -9.04 8.30
CA GLY A 107 8.45 -8.36 7.84
C GLY A 107 8.69 -7.17 6.93
N GLY A 108 9.94 -6.86 6.58
CA GLY A 108 10.27 -5.86 5.56
C GLY A 108 9.76 -6.29 4.19
N VAL A 109 9.32 -5.33 3.37
CA VAL A 109 8.73 -5.64 2.07
C VAL A 109 9.33 -4.77 0.97
N THR A 110 9.69 -5.43 -0.13
CA THR A 110 10.03 -4.78 -1.41
C THR A 110 9.01 -5.21 -2.47
N ILE A 111 8.49 -4.25 -3.24
CA ILE A 111 7.51 -4.53 -4.30
C ILE A 111 7.92 -3.80 -5.57
N CYS A 112 8.03 -4.54 -6.67
CA CYS A 112 8.26 -3.98 -8.00
C CYS A 112 6.91 -3.72 -8.67
N LEU A 113 6.63 -2.46 -8.98
CA LEU A 113 5.37 -2.06 -9.61
C LEU A 113 5.46 -2.08 -11.14
N GLY A 114 4.37 -2.51 -11.76
CA GLY A 114 4.25 -2.66 -13.21
C GLY A 114 3.48 -1.53 -13.85
N ARG A 115 2.54 -1.89 -14.73
CA ARG A 115 1.74 -0.90 -15.43
C ARG A 115 0.77 -0.19 -14.47
N ARG A 116 0.61 1.12 -14.65
CA ARG A 116 -0.50 1.87 -14.01
C ARG A 116 -1.81 1.53 -14.71
N ILE A 117 -2.75 1.00 -13.95
CA ILE A 117 -4.09 0.61 -14.43
C ILE A 117 -5.09 1.75 -14.30
N SER A 118 -4.95 2.57 -13.25
CA SER A 118 -5.84 3.71 -13.03
C SER A 118 -5.18 4.87 -12.33
N GLY A 119 -5.76 6.05 -12.54
CA GLY A 119 -5.36 7.34 -11.98
C GLY A 119 -6.52 8.31 -11.90
#